data_AF-A0A0L8V4D3-F1
#
_entry.id   AF-A0A0L8V4D3-F1
#
_cell.length_a   1.000
_cell.length_b   1.000
_cell.length_c   1.000
_cell.angle_alpha   90.00
_cell.angle_beta   90.00
_cell.angle_gamma   90.00
#
_symmetry.space_group_name_H-M   'P 1'
#
loop_
_entity.id
_entity.type
_entity.pdbx_description
1 polymer ?
#
loop_
_entity_poly.entity_id
_entity_poly.type
_entity_poly.pdbx_seq_one_letter_code
_entity_poly.pdbx_strand_id
1 'polypeptide(L)'
;MELLYPPSRPLIPWQGTVLGIIGVVEILFSILFLFIALFGIAIGGLFSSFAIPDLGAMIPSLAIGVVILLLLFIGLPLFILKVAVTIGIFKGKRWAVFVTIVFAALGFMANIGNLNFVWLVFSAIELGLAIVCLREPFYNQSPYVNNQSYRPNY
;
A
#
# COMPACT_ATOMS: atom_id res chain seq x y z
N MET A 1 45.07 7.02 -14.87
CA MET A 1 44.67 6.25 -13.68
C MET A 1 43.19 6.47 -13.49
N GLU A 2 42.36 5.60 -14.08
CA GLU A 2 40.91 5.62 -13.83
C GLU A 2 40.68 5.15 -12.40
N LEU A 3 40.19 6.05 -11.56
CA LEU A 3 39.77 5.73 -10.21
C LEU A 3 38.59 4.76 -10.31
N LEU A 4 38.88 3.47 -10.12
CA LEU A 4 37.95 2.40 -9.80
C LEU A 4 37.24 2.75 -8.48
N TYR A 5 36.30 3.69 -8.53
CA TYR A 5 35.30 3.79 -7.48
C TYR A 5 34.42 2.54 -7.62
N PRO A 6 34.28 1.72 -6.56
CA PRO A 6 33.25 0.68 -6.56
C PRO A 6 31.91 1.37 -6.82
N PRO A 7 30.98 0.75 -7.56
CA PRO A 7 29.65 1.32 -7.71
C PRO A 7 29.09 1.49 -6.30
N SER A 8 28.98 2.75 -5.85
CA SER A 8 28.28 3.08 -4.61
C SER A 8 26.93 2.41 -4.73
N ARG A 9 26.60 1.52 -3.79
CA ARG A 9 25.31 0.81 -3.77
C ARG A 9 24.23 1.84 -4.08
N PRO A 10 23.32 1.59 -5.03
CA PRO A 10 22.35 2.58 -5.44
C PRO A 10 21.56 2.97 -4.19
N LEU A 11 21.79 4.20 -3.71
CA LEU A 11 21.14 4.73 -2.52
C LEU A 11 19.67 4.95 -2.87
N ILE A 12 18.78 4.49 -1.98
CA ILE A 12 17.36 4.77 -2.13
C ILE A 12 17.21 6.29 -2.04
N PRO A 13 16.51 6.93 -2.99
CA PRO A 13 16.29 8.35 -2.90
C PRO A 13 15.38 8.71 -1.75
N TRP A 14 15.53 9.93 -1.25
CA TRP A 14 14.78 10.40 -0.09
C TRP A 14 13.27 10.43 -0.40
N GLN A 15 12.87 10.72 -1.64
CA GLN A 15 11.48 10.70 -2.11
C GLN A 15 10.90 9.28 -2.05
N GLY A 16 11.67 8.28 -2.48
CA GLY A 16 11.30 6.88 -2.41
C GLY A 16 11.19 6.39 -0.96
N THR A 17 12.04 6.91 -0.09
CA THR A 17 12.03 6.63 1.35
C THR A 17 10.78 7.22 2.01
N VAL A 18 10.44 8.47 1.71
CA VAL A 18 9.23 9.13 2.22
C VAL A 18 7.97 8.38 1.75
N LEU A 19 7.89 8.02 0.47
CA LEU A 19 6.81 7.18 -0.07
C LEU A 19 6.70 5.83 0.63
N GLY A 20 7.82 5.16 0.87
CA GLY A 20 7.87 3.91 1.60
C GLY A 20 7.37 4.07 3.04
N ILE A 21 7.76 5.15 3.73
CA ILE A 21 7.31 5.46 5.11
C ILE A 21 5.80 5.71 5.13
N ILE A 22 5.26 6.50 4.19
CA ILE A 22 3.81 6.73 4.06
C ILE A 22 3.10 5.37 3.91
N GLY A 23 3.57 4.51 3.01
CA GLY A 23 3.01 3.17 2.83
C GLY A 23 3.05 2.30 4.09
N VAL A 24 4.15 2.34 4.85
CA VAL A 24 4.29 1.62 6.14
C VAL A 24 3.29 2.14 7.18
N VAL A 25 3.15 3.47 7.30
CA VAL A 25 2.20 4.09 8.23
C VAL A 25 0.78 3.66 7.89
N GLU A 26 0.43 3.68 6.60
CA GLU A 26 -0.90 3.25 6.17
C GLU A 26 -1.14 1.75 6.40
N ILE A 27 -0.14 0.89 6.22
CA ILE A 27 -0.22 -0.54 6.56
C ILE A 27 -0.48 -0.72 8.05
N LEU A 28 0.21 0.03 8.93
CA LEU A 28 -0.01 -0.04 10.37
C LEU A 28 -1.43 0.39 10.74
N PHE A 29 -1.95 1.47 10.16
CA PHE A 29 -3.35 1.86 10.34
C PHE A 29 -4.33 0.80 9.82
N SER A 30 -4.01 0.13 8.71
CA SER A 30 -4.83 -0.95 8.15
C SER A 30 -4.88 -2.16 9.08
N ILE A 31 -3.75 -2.53 9.68
CA ILE A 31 -3.67 -3.62 10.68
C ILE A 31 -4.45 -3.25 11.93
N LEU A 32 -4.32 -2.02 12.43
CA LEU A 32 -5.07 -1.52 13.57
C LEU A 32 -6.58 -1.58 13.30
N PHE A 33 -7.02 -1.12 12.13
CA PHE A 33 -8.42 -1.17 11.73
C PHE A 33 -8.93 -2.61 11.62
N LEU A 34 -8.14 -3.52 11.03
CA LEU A 34 -8.47 -4.95 10.98
C LEU A 34 -8.62 -5.54 12.39
N PHE A 35 -7.73 -5.18 13.32
CA PHE A 35 -7.79 -5.64 14.70
C PHE A 35 -9.06 -5.13 15.40
N ILE A 36 -9.41 -3.85 15.23
CA ILE A 36 -10.64 -3.26 15.76
C ILE A 36 -11.87 -3.95 15.16
N ALA A 37 -11.88 -4.20 13.85
CA ALA A 37 -12.98 -4.89 13.17
C ALA A 37 -13.15 -6.32 13.69
N LEU A 38 -12.06 -7.08 13.83
CA LEU A 38 -12.07 -8.44 14.39
C LEU A 38 -12.52 -8.46 15.85
N PHE A 39 -12.08 -7.50 16.66
CA PHE A 39 -12.50 -7.36 18.05
C PHE A 39 -13.99 -7.01 18.16
N GLY A 40 -14.49 -6.13 17.28
CA GLY A 40 -15.91 -5.80 17.17
C GLY A 40 -16.77 -7.02 16.81
N ILE A 41 -16.30 -7.89 15.92
CA ILE A 41 -16.97 -9.17 15.60
C ILE A 41 -16.94 -10.11 16.79
N ALA A 42 -15.80 -10.26 17.48
CA ALA A 42 -15.69 -11.18 18.61
C ALA A 42 -16.61 -10.76 19.76
N ILE A 43 -16.68 -9.46 20.07
CA ILE A 43 -17.58 -8.92 21.09
C ILE A 43 -19.03 -8.98 20.62
N GLY A 44 -19.34 -8.55 19.39
CA GLY A 44 -20.69 -8.58 18.83
C GLY A 44 -21.24 -10.00 18.69
N GLY A 45 -20.38 -10.97 18.37
CA GLY A 45 -20.68 -12.39 18.30
C GLY A 45 -20.99 -13.01 19.68
N LEU A 46 -20.25 -12.62 20.72
CA LEU A 46 -20.52 -13.06 22.10
C LEU A 46 -21.88 -12.59 22.62
N PHE A 47 -22.35 -11.39 22.26
CA PHE A 47 -23.71 -10.94 22.63
C PHE A 47 -24.81 -11.68 21.85
N SER A 48 -24.53 -12.15 20.64
CA SER A 48 -25.51 -12.92 19.83
C SER A 48 -25.70 -14.37 20.30
N SER A 49 -24.75 -14.97 21.01
CA SER A 49 -24.85 -16.34 21.51
C SER A 49 -25.59 -16.47 22.86
N PHE A 50 -25.77 -15.37 23.59
CA PHE A 50 -26.50 -15.32 24.87
C PHE A 50 -27.92 -14.77 24.74
N ALA A 51 -28.32 -14.31 23.55
CA ALA A 51 -29.68 -13.84 23.27
C ALA A 51 -30.51 -14.93 22.56
N ILE A 52 -31.69 -15.17 23.11
CA ILE A 52 -32.75 -16.13 22.76
C ILE A 52 -33.09 -16.11 21.25
N PRO A 53 -33.54 -17.24 20.64
CA PRO A 53 -33.71 -17.37 19.19
C PRO A 53 -34.97 -16.65 18.68
N ASP A 54 -34.87 -15.34 18.48
CA ASP A 54 -35.79 -14.61 17.62
C ASP A 54 -35.22 -14.54 16.21
N LEU A 55 -35.84 -15.27 15.26
CA LEU A 55 -35.47 -15.26 13.83
C LEU A 55 -35.42 -13.83 13.23
N GLY A 56 -36.13 -12.87 13.83
CA GLY A 56 -36.10 -11.45 13.44
C GLY A 56 -34.76 -10.73 13.75
N ALA A 57 -34.02 -11.15 14.78
CA ALA A 57 -32.70 -10.63 15.10
C ALA A 57 -31.57 -11.33 14.31
N MET A 58 -31.87 -12.47 13.69
CA MET A 58 -30.95 -13.30 12.92
C MET A 58 -30.62 -12.69 11.55
N ILE A 59 -31.54 -11.91 10.97
CA ILE A 59 -31.35 -11.25 9.66
C ILE A 59 -30.33 -10.10 9.74
N PRO A 60 -30.40 -9.16 10.72
CA PRO A 60 -29.39 -8.11 10.84
C PRO A 60 -27.99 -8.65 11.17
N SER A 61 -27.88 -9.69 12.01
CA SER A 61 -26.57 -10.28 12.36
C SER A 61 -25.93 -11.02 11.17
N LEU A 62 -26.71 -11.73 10.35
CA LEU A 62 -26.23 -12.35 9.11
C LEU A 62 -25.78 -11.30 8.10
N ALA A 63 -26.54 -10.22 7.92
CA ALA A 63 -26.20 -9.13 7.00
C ALA A 63 -24.90 -8.43 7.39
N ILE A 64 -24.69 -8.16 8.69
CA ILE A 64 -23.44 -7.61 9.21
C ILE A 64 -22.28 -8.59 8.96
N GLY A 65 -22.47 -9.88 9.20
CA GLY A 65 -21.48 -10.92 8.89
C GLY A 65 -21.11 -10.98 7.41
N VAL A 66 -22.09 -10.91 6.51
CA VAL A 66 -21.87 -10.91 5.05
C VAL A 66 -21.16 -9.65 4.56
N VAL A 67 -21.53 -8.48 5.07
CA VAL A 67 -20.85 -7.21 4.76
C VAL A 67 -19.39 -7.23 5.20
N ILE A 68 -19.12 -7.77 6.39
CA ILE A 68 -17.76 -7.93 6.91
C ILE A 68 -16.96 -8.93 6.05
N LEU A 69 -17.57 -10.05 5.65
CA LEU A 69 -16.92 -11.06 4.82
C LEU A 69 -16.61 -10.53 3.41
N LEU A 70 -17.50 -9.71 2.85
CA LEU A 70 -17.26 -8.95 1.62
C LEU A 70 -16.14 -7.92 1.77
N LEU A 71 -16.12 -7.18 2.88
CA LEU A 71 -15.05 -6.23 3.22
C LEU A 71 -13.70 -6.93 3.36
N LEU A 72 -13.65 -8.13 3.95
CA LEU A 72 -12.43 -8.93 4.02
C LEU A 72 -12.02 -9.47 2.65
N PHE A 73 -12.97 -9.91 1.82
CA PHE A 73 -12.69 -10.46 0.49
C PHE A 73 -12.09 -9.43 -0.47
N ILE A 74 -12.50 -8.16 -0.35
CA ILE A 74 -11.95 -7.05 -1.15
C ILE A 74 -10.76 -6.41 -0.43
N GLY A 75 -10.84 -6.25 0.89
CA GLY A 75 -9.83 -5.59 1.71
C GLY A 75 -8.53 -6.36 1.83
N LEU A 76 -8.57 -7.69 1.92
CA LEU A 76 -7.37 -8.52 2.04
C LEU A 76 -6.50 -8.47 0.78
N PRO A 77 -7.03 -8.63 -0.45
CA PRO A 77 -6.25 -8.39 -1.67
C PRO A 77 -5.66 -6.99 -1.76
N LEU A 78 -6.42 -5.96 -1.40
CA LEU A 78 -5.93 -4.58 -1.40
C LEU A 78 -4.81 -4.37 -0.37
N PHE A 79 -4.92 -4.99 0.80
CA PHE A 79 -3.87 -4.99 1.81
C PHE A 79 -2.59 -5.66 1.32
N ILE A 80 -2.69 -6.87 0.74
CA ILE A 80 -1.56 -7.59 0.18
C ILE A 80 -0.89 -6.78 -0.93
N LEU A 81 -1.70 -6.18 -1.80
CA LEU A 81 -1.21 -5.30 -2.87
C LEU A 81 -0.43 -4.11 -2.29
N LYS A 82 -0.94 -3.48 -1.24
CA LYS A 82 -0.29 -2.35 -0.57
C LYS A 82 1.05 -2.72 0.08
N VAL A 83 1.11 -3.88 0.73
CA VAL A 83 2.36 -4.45 1.26
C VAL A 83 3.36 -4.72 0.12
N ALA A 84 2.92 -5.35 -0.96
CA ALA A 84 3.76 -5.66 -2.11
C ALA A 84 4.32 -4.40 -2.78
N VAL A 85 3.48 -3.36 -2.93
CA VAL A 85 3.89 -2.05 -3.47
C VAL A 85 4.92 -1.39 -2.56
N THR A 86 4.68 -1.35 -1.25
CA THR A 86 5.62 -0.74 -0.28
C THR A 86 6.99 -1.43 -0.32
N ILE A 87 7.01 -2.77 -0.33
CA ILE A 87 8.24 -3.55 -0.50
C ILE A 87 8.88 -3.27 -1.88
N GLY A 88 8.07 -3.15 -2.92
CA GLY A 88 8.51 -2.83 -4.27
C GLY A 88 9.20 -1.46 -4.37
N ILE A 89 8.71 -0.45 -3.65
CA ILE A 89 9.31 0.89 -3.58
C ILE A 89 10.71 0.83 -2.96
N PHE A 90 10.88 0.13 -1.84
CA PHE A 90 12.21 -0.04 -1.21
C PHE A 90 13.16 -0.88 -2.07
N LYS A 91 12.62 -1.81 -2.86
CA LYS A 91 13.39 -2.64 -3.81
C LYS A 91 13.67 -1.97 -5.16
N GLY A 92 13.30 -0.69 -5.34
CA GLY A 92 13.54 0.03 -6.59
C GLY A 92 12.72 -0.48 -7.77
N LYS A 93 11.60 -1.15 -7.52
CA LYS A 93 10.78 -1.73 -8.59
C LYS A 93 9.91 -0.67 -9.23
N ARG A 94 10.12 -0.44 -10.53
CA ARG A 94 9.34 0.52 -11.33
C ARG A 94 7.83 0.28 -11.29
N TRP A 95 7.41 -0.99 -11.31
CA TRP A 95 5.98 -1.35 -11.26
C TRP A 95 5.31 -0.86 -9.98
N ALA A 96 6.02 -0.84 -8.85
CA ALA A 96 5.46 -0.38 -7.59
C ALA A 96 5.17 1.12 -7.62
N VAL A 97 6.09 1.91 -8.18
CA VAL A 97 5.89 3.36 -8.36
C VAL A 97 4.71 3.65 -9.29
N PHE A 98 4.57 2.89 -10.38
CA PHE A 98 3.42 3.01 -11.28
C PHE A 98 2.09 2.72 -10.58
N VAL A 99 2.04 1.64 -9.79
CA VAL A 99 0.83 1.30 -9.03
C VAL A 99 0.50 2.41 -8.04
N THR A 100 1.48 2.97 -7.33
CA THR A 100 1.26 4.13 -6.44
C THR A 100 0.70 5.33 -7.18
N ILE A 101 1.19 5.66 -8.38
CA ILE A 101 0.64 6.76 -9.20
C ILE A 101 -0.83 6.53 -9.51
N VAL A 102 -1.21 5.31 -9.90
CA VAL A 102 -2.60 4.97 -10.23
C VAL A 102 -3.50 5.12 -9.00
N PHE A 103 -3.08 4.59 -7.84
CA PHE A 103 -3.86 4.71 -6.61
C PHE A 103 -3.96 6.15 -6.11
N ALA A 104 -2.86 6.92 -6.15
CA ALA A 104 -2.85 8.32 -5.77
C ALA A 104 -3.75 9.16 -6.69
N ALA A 105 -3.77 8.89 -8.00
CA ALA A 105 -4.65 9.57 -8.95
C ALA A 105 -6.14 9.23 -8.71
N LEU A 106 -6.46 7.97 -8.43
CA LEU A 106 -7.83 7.56 -8.06
C LEU A 106 -8.26 8.22 -6.75
N GLY A 107 -7.39 8.24 -5.73
CA GLY A 107 -7.64 8.91 -4.46
C GLY A 107 -7.84 10.42 -4.64
N PHE A 108 -7.02 11.06 -5.46
CA PHE A 108 -7.15 12.48 -5.79
C PHE A 108 -8.50 12.81 -6.44
N MET A 109 -8.92 12.03 -7.45
CA MET A 109 -10.24 12.20 -8.09
C MET A 109 -11.40 11.98 -7.11
N ALA A 110 -11.32 10.97 -6.26
CA ALA A 110 -12.33 10.71 -5.24
C ALA A 110 -12.44 11.86 -4.22
N ASN A 111 -11.30 12.38 -3.78
CA ASN A 111 -11.24 13.47 -2.78
C ASN A 111 -11.69 14.82 -3.35
N ILE A 112 -11.51 15.06 -4.66
CA ILE A 112 -12.11 16.22 -5.34
C ILE A 112 -13.63 16.17 -5.26
N GLY A 113 -14.22 15.00 -5.54
CA GLY A 113 -15.68 14.82 -5.50
C GLY A 113 -16.28 14.98 -4.09
N ASN A 114 -15.49 14.68 -3.05
CA ASN A 114 -15.93 14.70 -1.66
C ASN A 114 -15.50 15.97 -0.88
N LEU A 115 -14.88 16.95 -1.57
CA LEU A 115 -14.38 18.22 -1.00
C LEU A 115 -13.49 18.06 0.25
N ASN A 116 -12.81 16.92 0.38
CA ASN A 116 -12.01 16.62 1.56
C ASN A 116 -10.59 17.16 1.38
N PHE A 117 -10.41 18.45 1.71
CA PHE A 117 -9.20 19.21 1.39
C PHE A 117 -7.92 18.58 1.96
N VAL A 118 -7.96 18.05 3.18
CA VAL A 118 -6.80 17.43 3.82
C VAL A 118 -6.33 16.21 3.03
N TRP A 119 -7.27 15.31 2.71
CA TRP A 119 -6.96 14.10 1.95
C TRP A 119 -6.57 14.39 0.49
N LEU A 120 -7.15 15.45 -0.09
CA LEU A 120 -6.77 15.92 -1.42
C LEU A 120 -5.31 16.38 -1.46
N VAL A 121 -4.86 17.16 -0.45
CA VAL A 121 -3.46 17.59 -0.34
C VAL A 121 -2.52 16.39 -0.15
N PHE A 122 -2.89 15.43 0.70
CA PHE A 122 -2.09 14.21 0.87
C PHE A 122 -1.96 13.41 -0.43
N SER A 123 -3.06 13.20 -1.16
CA SER A 123 -3.02 12.51 -2.46
C SER A 123 -2.19 13.27 -3.50
N ALA A 124 -2.20 14.60 -3.49
CA ALA A 124 -1.39 15.41 -4.39
C ALA A 124 0.12 15.30 -4.08
N ILE A 125 0.49 15.29 -2.79
CA ILE A 125 1.88 15.11 -2.34
C ILE A 125 2.37 13.70 -2.72
N GLU A 126 1.57 12.68 -2.44
CA GLU A 126 1.90 11.29 -2.78
C GLU A 126 2.10 11.11 -4.28
N LEU A 127 1.21 11.69 -5.10
CA LEU A 127 1.32 11.69 -6.55
C LEU A 127 2.58 12.41 -7.03
N GLY A 128 2.88 13.58 -6.46
CA GLY A 128 4.07 14.36 -6.79
C GLY A 128 5.37 13.60 -6.48
N LEU A 129 5.46 13.00 -5.30
CA LEU A 129 6.60 12.16 -4.89
C LEU A 129 6.74 10.95 -5.83
N ALA A 130 5.64 10.30 -6.20
CA ALA A 130 5.67 9.11 -7.04
C ALA A 130 6.13 9.44 -8.47
N ILE A 131 5.72 10.59 -9.02
CA ILE A 131 6.18 11.08 -10.33
C ILE A 131 7.69 11.37 -10.30
N VAL A 132 8.19 12.01 -9.23
CA VAL A 132 9.62 12.30 -9.06
C VAL A 132 10.42 10.99 -8.97
N CYS A 133 9.98 10.04 -8.15
CA CYS A 133 10.59 8.71 -8.04
C CYS A 133 10.68 7.99 -9.39
N LEU A 134 9.68 8.13 -10.27
CA LEU A 134 9.68 7.46 -11.56
C LEU A 134 10.79 7.97 -12.51
N ARG A 135 11.27 9.20 -12.30
CA ARG A 135 12.37 9.81 -13.07
C ARG A 135 13.74 9.40 -12.54
N GLU A 136 13.80 8.77 -11.38
CA GLU A 136 15.07 8.48 -10.73
C GLU A 136 15.76 7.21 -11.26
N PRO A 137 17.10 7.23 -11.37
CA PRO A 137 17.86 6.10 -11.90
C PRO A 137 17.72 4.84 -11.04
N PHE A 138 17.44 4.99 -9.73
CA PHE A 138 17.17 3.87 -8.82
C PHE A 138 15.99 3.00 -9.29
N TYR A 139 14.93 3.61 -9.81
CA TYR A 139 13.73 2.93 -10.27
C TYR A 139 13.74 2.57 -11.76
N ASN A 140 14.73 3.09 -12.51
CA ASN A 140 14.83 2.94 -13.96
C ASN A 140 16.09 2.19 -14.39
N GLN A 141 16.63 1.32 -13.52
CA GLN A 141 17.79 0.49 -13.82
C GLN A 141 17.45 -0.46 -14.96
N SER A 142 18.13 -0.26 -16.09
CA SER A 142 18.03 -1.16 -17.22
C SER A 142 18.58 -2.54 -16.81
N PRO A 143 17.86 -3.65 -17.09
CA PRO A 143 18.32 -5.00 -16.77
C PRO A 143 19.69 -5.34 -17.40
N TYR A 144 20.13 -4.58 -18.40
CA TYR A 144 21.42 -4.74 -19.06
C TYR A 144 22.61 -4.26 -18.21
N VAL A 145 22.44 -3.30 -17.31
CA VAL A 145 23.53 -2.79 -16.44
C VAL A 145 23.91 -3.80 -15.37
N ASN A 146 22.95 -4.65 -14.95
CA ASN A 146 23.19 -5.69 -13.94
C ASN A 146 23.90 -6.94 -14.50
N ASN A 147 23.99 -7.07 -15.83
CA ASN A 147 24.68 -8.19 -16.50
C ASN A 147 26.13 -7.88 -16.90
N GLN A 148 26.55 -6.61 -16.90
CA GLN A 148 27.93 -6.23 -17.27
C GLN A 148 28.92 -6.31 -16.10
N SER A 149 28.45 -6.31 -14.86
CA SER A 149 29.27 -6.52 -13.66
C SER A 149 29.60 -8.00 -13.39
N TYR A 150 29.06 -8.94 -14.18
CA TYR A 150 29.23 -10.39 -14.00
C TYR A 150 29.86 -11.10 -15.21
N ARG A 151 30.59 -10.37 -16.05
CA ARG A 151 31.51 -10.99 -17.01
C ARG A 151 32.94 -10.62 -16.64
N PRO A 152 33.68 -11.50 -15.93
CA PRO A 152 35.13 -11.43 -16.01
C PRO A 152 35.48 -11.68 -17.48
N ASN A 153 36.10 -10.69 -18.13
CA ASN A 153 36.71 -10.89 -19.43
C ASN A 153 37.78 -11.98 -19.27
N TYR A 154 37.52 -13.16 -19.83
CA TYR A 154 38.53 -14.16 -20.14
C TYR A 154 38.91 -14.01 -21.61
#